data_AF-A0A016SLL2-F1
#
_entry.id   AF-A0A016SLL2-F1
#
_cell.length_a   1.000
_cell.length_b   1.000
_cell.length_c   1.000
_cell.angle_alpha   90.00
_cell.angle_beta   90.00
_cell.angle_gamma   90.00
#
_symmetry.space_group_name_H-M   'P 1'
#
loop_
_entity.id
_entity.type
_entity.pdbx_description
1 polymer ?
#
loop_
_entity_poly.entity_id
_entity_poly.type
_entity_poly.pdbx_seq_one_letter_code
_entity_poly.pdbx_strand_id
1 'polypeptide(L)'
;MPDENTVLLKKIHGLRVRFLSVAAAESRRDLLDPFSKRYTDCACGFLEGPTSPKSQWVQRCRSFFVLSFLTPGTIPRFLLCRKSIAIRERGFDSIQELKERAILGLCPGEPVKKNKMSAKVDSCVSQTKPHEEQAPVEEYFFEGAEKLLELWFGNRSPKTGSLRLIPRYELDAMLDIARCKVLHSAHTDHIDSYVLSESSLFVSERRLILKTCGSTRLLAALPTIIQLAKDYGGFDQVVSVYYSRKNFLRPELQPEEHRSFDAEVEYLDSFFQDGHAYCMGSLKQDRWYLYTYHVPQPVTKLADHTLEILMTDLDEDVLHTFTKDACENGKDCTERAGINRIVPKGTLIHEELFDPCGYSMNAFLPDSDHYATIHVTPEKEFSFASFETNQDLVCLYKQTKEVLKCFRPGKLLMTVFANDSSTKGRDAQQQLWDRELPGYKRTNVQFVRLETETLVYAHFVRKDGTESSSDEDDGALSE
;
A
#
# COMPACT_ATOMS: atom_id res chain seq x y z
N MET A 1 0.83 10.52 -24.94
CA MET A 1 0.06 11.33 -23.97
C MET A 1 0.41 10.79 -22.59
N PRO A 2 0.91 11.58 -21.63
CA PRO A 2 1.10 11.11 -20.26
C PRO A 2 -0.26 10.95 -19.57
N ASP A 3 -0.42 9.88 -18.80
CA ASP A 3 -1.69 9.50 -18.15
C ASP A 3 -1.97 10.41 -16.93
N GLU A 4 -3.20 10.94 -16.82
CA GLU A 4 -3.52 12.03 -15.86
C GLU A 4 -3.83 11.56 -14.43
N ASN A 5 -3.60 10.28 -14.09
CA ASN A 5 -4.26 9.64 -12.93
C ASN A 5 -3.41 9.45 -11.66
N THR A 6 -2.12 9.81 -11.64
CA THR A 6 -1.25 9.61 -10.46
C THR A 6 -1.49 10.68 -9.39
N VAL A 7 -2.14 10.29 -8.29
CA VAL A 7 -2.47 11.18 -7.17
C VAL A 7 -1.29 11.28 -6.19
N LEU A 8 -0.69 12.48 -6.08
CA LEU A 8 0.35 12.77 -5.08
C LEU A 8 -0.26 13.46 -3.85
N LEU A 9 0.04 12.95 -2.66
CA LEU A 9 -0.31 13.58 -1.38
C LEU A 9 0.96 14.11 -0.72
N LYS A 10 1.10 15.44 -0.62
CA LYS A 10 2.22 16.08 0.10
C LYS A 10 1.72 16.87 1.31
N LYS A 11 2.43 16.73 2.44
CA LYS A 11 2.24 17.50 3.67
C LYS A 11 3.08 18.77 3.57
N ILE A 12 2.46 19.95 3.63
CA ILE A 12 3.14 21.26 3.58
C ILE A 12 2.69 22.06 4.81
N HIS A 13 3.60 22.31 5.75
CA HIS A 13 3.32 23.08 6.97
C HIS A 13 2.05 22.60 7.74
N GLY A 14 1.84 21.28 7.82
CA GLY A 14 0.69 20.67 8.49
C GLY A 14 -0.60 20.58 7.65
N LEU A 15 -0.62 21.08 6.42
CA LEU A 15 -1.73 20.91 5.48
C LEU A 15 -1.44 19.76 4.50
N ARG A 16 -2.35 18.78 4.38
CA ARG A 16 -2.32 17.79 3.30
C ARG A 16 -2.79 18.44 1.99
N VAL A 17 -1.96 18.43 0.95
CA VAL A 17 -2.30 18.87 -0.40
C VAL A 17 -2.34 17.66 -1.32
N ARG A 18 -3.49 17.46 -1.97
CA ARG A 18 -3.73 16.37 -2.92
C ARG A 18 -3.65 16.91 -4.35
N PHE A 19 -2.63 16.49 -5.09
CA PHE A 19 -2.52 16.74 -6.53
C PHE A 19 -3.15 15.57 -7.28
N LEU A 20 -3.86 15.86 -8.38
CA LEU A 20 -4.55 14.83 -9.17
C LEU A 20 -3.63 14.15 -10.20
N SER A 21 -2.53 14.80 -10.59
CA SER A 21 -1.52 14.27 -11.51
C SER A 21 -0.13 14.82 -11.18
N VAL A 22 0.94 14.17 -11.69
CA VAL A 22 2.32 14.68 -11.59
C VAL A 22 2.45 16.03 -12.30
N ALA A 23 1.84 16.21 -13.47
CA ALA A 23 1.83 17.51 -14.18
C ALA A 23 1.14 18.62 -13.36
N ALA A 24 0.10 18.29 -12.59
CA ALA A 24 -0.53 19.24 -11.67
C ALA A 24 0.39 19.59 -10.48
N ALA A 25 1.25 18.67 -10.03
CA ALA A 25 2.27 18.94 -9.03
C ALA A 25 3.42 19.80 -9.60
N GLU A 26 3.91 19.49 -10.81
CA GLU A 26 4.98 20.24 -11.47
C GLU A 26 4.57 21.67 -11.84
N SER A 27 3.36 21.87 -12.36
CA SER A 27 2.80 23.22 -12.60
C SER A 27 2.66 24.04 -11.32
N ARG A 28 2.68 23.39 -10.15
CA ARG A 28 2.60 24.00 -8.81
C ARG A 28 3.86 23.75 -7.96
N ARG A 29 5.04 23.69 -8.61
CA ARG A 29 6.34 23.60 -7.94
C ARG A 29 6.57 24.73 -6.92
N ASP A 30 5.88 25.87 -7.06
CA ASP A 30 5.82 26.99 -6.10
C ASP A 30 5.31 26.59 -4.71
N LEU A 31 4.46 25.56 -4.61
CA LEU A 31 3.94 25.04 -3.34
C LEU A 31 4.83 23.94 -2.76
N LEU A 32 5.70 23.34 -3.57
CA LEU A 32 6.43 22.11 -3.22
C LEU A 32 7.81 22.39 -2.60
N ASP A 33 8.37 23.59 -2.78
CA ASP A 33 9.73 23.97 -2.36
C ASP A 33 9.73 25.27 -1.52
N PRO A 34 10.13 25.24 -0.24
CA PRO A 34 10.26 26.44 0.60
C PRO A 34 11.46 27.35 0.29
N PHE A 35 12.42 26.92 -0.55
CA PHE A 35 13.75 27.54 -0.68
C PHE A 35 14.24 27.79 -2.12
N SER A 36 13.36 28.18 -3.05
CA SER A 36 13.79 28.86 -4.29
C SER A 36 13.61 30.38 -4.22
N LYS A 37 14.63 31.14 -4.66
CA LYS A 37 14.74 32.60 -4.43
C LYS A 37 15.07 33.36 -5.72
N ARG A 38 14.28 34.43 -5.97
CA ARG A 38 14.55 35.63 -6.80
C ARG A 38 14.33 35.58 -8.34
N TYR A 39 13.40 36.44 -8.76
CA TYR A 39 13.41 37.38 -9.90
C TYR A 39 13.64 36.90 -11.35
N THR A 40 12.63 37.18 -12.20
CA THR A 40 12.78 38.02 -13.41
C THR A 40 11.43 38.68 -13.78
N ASP A 41 11.48 39.75 -14.58
CA ASP A 41 10.43 40.77 -14.76
C ASP A 41 9.41 40.55 -15.91
N CYS A 42 8.49 41.52 -16.05
CA CYS A 42 7.52 41.78 -17.14
C CYS A 42 6.25 40.89 -17.20
N ALA A 43 5.05 41.37 -17.56
CA ALA A 43 4.43 42.71 -17.67
C ALA A 43 2.88 42.49 -17.83
N CYS A 44 1.93 43.45 -17.81
CA CYS A 44 1.89 44.90 -17.61
C CYS A 44 0.45 45.31 -17.14
N GLY A 45 0.22 46.57 -16.72
CA GLY A 45 -1.16 47.10 -16.54
C GLY A 45 -1.30 48.24 -15.51
N PHE A 46 -1.48 49.47 -15.98
CA PHE A 46 -1.60 50.71 -15.17
C PHE A 46 -2.98 50.89 -14.50
N LEU A 47 -3.00 51.58 -13.35
CA LEU A 47 -3.77 52.83 -13.14
C LEU A 47 -3.33 53.55 -11.85
N GLU A 48 -3.40 54.89 -11.83
CA GLU A 48 -2.80 55.79 -10.83
C GLU A 48 -3.83 56.40 -9.85
N GLY A 49 -3.40 56.88 -8.67
CA GLY A 49 -4.21 57.77 -7.82
C GLY A 49 -3.75 57.86 -6.33
N PRO A 50 -3.67 59.03 -5.67
CA PRO A 50 -2.76 59.21 -4.52
C PRO A 50 -3.38 59.68 -3.17
N THR A 51 -2.49 59.87 -2.18
CA THR A 51 -2.61 60.55 -0.85
C THR A 51 -2.75 59.67 0.42
N SER A 52 -2.18 60.16 1.53
CA SER A 52 -1.85 59.47 2.80
C SER A 52 -2.24 60.36 4.01
N PRO A 53 -1.81 60.13 5.27
CA PRO A 53 -1.41 58.91 6.00
C PRO A 53 -2.15 58.74 7.36
N LYS A 54 -2.13 57.53 7.96
CA LYS A 54 -2.00 57.36 9.44
C LYS A 54 -1.73 55.91 9.89
N SER A 55 -0.83 55.82 10.86
CA SER A 55 -0.21 54.63 11.48
C SER A 55 -1.15 53.69 12.26
N GLN A 56 -0.92 52.37 12.19
CA GLN A 56 -0.33 51.54 13.28
C GLN A 56 -0.53 50.00 13.04
N TRP A 57 0.52 49.24 13.37
CA TRP A 57 0.59 47.81 13.77
C TRP A 57 -0.50 46.79 13.32
N VAL A 58 -0.10 45.74 12.59
CA VAL A 58 0.09 44.36 13.09
C VAL A 58 0.39 43.39 11.93
N GLN A 59 1.41 42.56 12.13
CA GLN A 59 1.86 41.49 11.24
C GLN A 59 1.07 40.19 11.52
N ARG A 60 0.30 39.63 10.56
CA ARG A 60 -0.06 38.18 10.53
C ARG A 60 -0.82 37.69 9.28
N CYS A 61 -0.44 36.47 8.86
CA CYS A 61 -1.22 35.42 8.16
C CYS A 61 -1.92 35.72 6.81
N ARG A 62 -1.36 35.15 5.72
CA ARG A 62 -2.09 34.76 4.50
C ARG A 62 -2.21 33.23 4.45
N SER A 63 -3.44 32.71 4.36
CA SER A 63 -3.73 31.36 3.84
C SER A 63 -5.16 31.34 3.31
N PHE A 64 -5.36 30.80 2.11
CA PHE A 64 -6.68 30.62 1.48
C PHE A 64 -7.06 29.13 1.50
N PHE A 65 -8.37 28.84 1.50
CA PHE A 65 -8.91 27.48 1.38
C PHE A 65 -9.70 27.36 0.08
N VAL A 66 -9.66 26.17 -0.54
CA VAL A 66 -10.53 25.78 -1.65
C VAL A 66 -11.49 24.70 -1.14
N LEU A 67 -12.78 24.85 -1.42
CA LEU A 67 -13.82 23.87 -1.13
C LEU A 67 -14.51 23.52 -2.46
N SER A 68 -14.68 22.23 -2.73
CA SER A 68 -15.47 21.72 -3.84
C SER A 68 -16.68 20.99 -3.29
N PHE A 69 -17.87 21.32 -3.78
CA PHE A 69 -19.09 20.52 -3.60
C PHE A 69 -19.46 19.98 -4.98
N LEU A 70 -19.55 18.65 -5.09
CA LEU A 70 -19.95 17.98 -6.32
C LEU A 70 -21.48 17.88 -6.37
N THR A 71 -22.13 18.77 -7.12
CA THR A 71 -23.44 18.50 -7.73
C THR A 71 -23.23 18.11 -9.20
N PRO A 72 -23.88 17.06 -9.73
CA PRO A 72 -23.69 16.65 -11.12
C PRO A 72 -24.20 17.72 -12.10
N GLY A 73 -23.39 18.08 -13.10
CA GLY A 73 -23.86 18.83 -14.29
C GLY A 73 -23.27 20.22 -14.56
N THR A 74 -22.36 20.76 -13.73
CA THR A 74 -21.75 22.07 -13.98
C THR A 74 -20.22 22.08 -13.92
N ILE A 75 -19.61 22.85 -14.84
CA ILE A 75 -18.18 23.10 -14.93
C ILE A 75 -17.69 23.78 -13.63
N PRO A 76 -16.60 23.31 -12.98
CA PRO A 76 -16.14 23.89 -11.72
C PRO A 76 -15.59 25.30 -11.93
N ARG A 77 -16.28 26.30 -11.35
CA ARG A 77 -15.73 27.64 -11.13
C ARG A 77 -15.11 27.73 -9.74
N PHE A 78 -13.80 27.94 -9.68
CA PHE A 78 -13.09 28.16 -8.42
C PHE A 78 -13.49 29.50 -7.79
N LEU A 79 -13.88 29.49 -6.51
CA LEU A 79 -14.15 30.70 -5.72
C LEU A 79 -13.24 30.73 -4.49
N LEU A 80 -12.43 31.78 -4.32
CA LEU A 80 -11.71 32.07 -3.09
C LEU A 80 -12.64 32.85 -2.14
N CYS A 81 -12.74 32.45 -0.87
CA CYS A 81 -13.46 33.25 0.14
C CYS A 81 -12.87 33.15 1.56
N ARG A 82 -13.00 34.23 2.35
CA ARG A 82 -12.58 34.31 3.76
C ARG A 82 -13.67 33.74 4.67
N LYS A 83 -13.30 32.87 5.61
CA LYS A 83 -14.18 32.08 6.50
C LYS A 83 -15.23 32.84 7.33
N SER A 84 -15.16 34.16 7.48
CA SER A 84 -15.95 34.91 8.46
C SER A 84 -17.10 35.77 7.90
N ILE A 85 -17.15 36.02 6.59
CA ILE A 85 -18.13 36.94 5.99
C ILE A 85 -19.35 36.18 5.42
N ALA A 86 -19.12 35.08 4.71
CA ALA A 86 -20.15 34.31 4.02
C ALA A 86 -21.19 33.60 4.93
N ILE A 87 -20.95 33.53 6.24
CA ILE A 87 -21.88 32.91 7.21
C ILE A 87 -23.08 33.82 7.46
N ARG A 88 -22.84 35.12 7.69
CA ARG A 88 -23.91 36.12 7.88
C ARG A 88 -24.68 36.41 6.59
N GLU A 89 -24.01 36.42 5.44
CA GLU A 89 -24.66 36.62 4.13
C GLU A 89 -25.62 35.49 3.74
N ARG A 90 -25.59 34.34 4.43
CA ARG A 90 -26.53 33.22 4.24
C ARG A 90 -27.52 33.02 5.40
N GLY A 91 -27.58 33.96 6.35
CA GLY A 91 -28.60 33.96 7.41
C GLY A 91 -28.44 32.89 8.49
N PHE A 92 -27.20 32.43 8.76
CA PHE A 92 -26.89 31.55 9.89
C PHE A 92 -26.04 32.31 10.92
N ASP A 93 -26.31 32.15 12.21
CA ASP A 93 -25.62 32.91 13.25
C ASP A 93 -24.29 32.26 13.68
N SER A 94 -24.10 30.95 13.43
CA SER A 94 -22.86 30.25 13.76
C SER A 94 -22.58 29.00 12.92
N ILE A 95 -21.32 28.52 12.95
CA ILE A 95 -20.91 27.22 12.37
C ILE A 95 -21.56 26.05 13.11
N GLN A 96 -21.85 26.21 14.40
CA GLN A 96 -22.53 25.19 15.22
C GLN A 96 -23.95 24.94 14.69
N GLU A 97 -24.72 26.01 14.46
CA GLU A 97 -26.07 25.94 13.91
C GLU A 97 -26.11 25.31 12.51
N LEU A 98 -25.13 25.65 11.66
CA LEU A 98 -25.03 25.07 10.31
C LEU A 98 -24.84 23.54 10.36
N LYS A 99 -24.05 23.03 11.32
CA LYS A 99 -23.87 21.58 11.53
C LYS A 99 -25.13 20.91 12.05
N GLU A 100 -25.77 21.50 13.06
CA GLU A 100 -26.98 20.94 13.68
C GLU A 100 -28.17 20.91 12.71
N ARG A 101 -28.37 21.95 11.88
CA ARG A 101 -29.42 21.95 10.85
C ARG A 101 -29.11 21.03 9.66
N ALA A 102 -27.83 20.85 9.28
CA ALA A 102 -27.44 19.93 8.21
C ALA A 102 -27.71 18.46 8.56
N ILE A 103 -27.55 18.07 9.83
CA ILE A 103 -27.91 16.73 10.33
C ILE A 103 -29.43 16.48 10.26
N LEU A 104 -30.24 17.54 10.33
CA LEU A 104 -31.70 17.50 10.33
C LEU A 104 -32.35 17.82 8.96
N GLY A 105 -31.56 18.17 7.94
CA GLY A 105 -32.04 18.47 6.59
C GLY A 105 -32.87 19.75 6.42
N LEU A 106 -32.78 20.71 7.35
CA LEU A 106 -33.67 21.88 7.42
C LEU A 106 -33.08 23.15 6.76
N CYS A 107 -33.94 23.95 6.13
CA CYS A 107 -33.56 25.24 5.54
C CYS A 107 -33.49 26.38 6.59
N PRO A 108 -32.75 27.47 6.31
CA PRO A 108 -32.70 28.63 7.21
C PRO A 108 -34.09 29.29 7.31
N GLY A 109 -34.57 29.48 8.54
CA GLY A 109 -35.87 30.09 8.85
C GLY A 109 -36.96 29.13 9.32
N GLU A 110 -36.80 27.80 9.16
CA GLU A 110 -37.81 26.85 9.63
C GLU A 110 -37.77 26.65 11.17
N PRO A 111 -38.94 26.58 11.84
CA PRO A 111 -39.02 26.42 13.30
C PRO A 111 -38.87 24.96 13.74
N VAL A 112 -37.98 24.72 14.70
CA VAL A 112 -37.72 23.38 15.27
C VAL A 112 -38.89 22.94 16.17
N LYS A 113 -39.75 22.05 15.66
CA LYS A 113 -40.84 21.45 16.44
C LYS A 113 -40.33 20.40 17.44
N LYS A 114 -40.17 20.78 18.71
CA LYS A 114 -39.95 19.84 19.82
C LYS A 114 -41.24 19.08 20.17
N ASN A 115 -41.49 17.94 19.54
CA ASN A 115 -42.56 17.03 19.99
C ASN A 115 -42.11 16.22 21.20
N LYS A 116 -42.76 16.46 22.35
CA LYS A 116 -42.77 15.51 23.47
C LYS A 116 -43.55 14.27 23.05
N MET A 117 -42.93 13.09 23.07
CA MET A 117 -43.69 11.83 23.15
C MET A 117 -44.00 11.52 24.61
N SER A 118 -45.28 11.59 24.96
CA SER A 118 -45.81 11.05 26.21
C SER A 118 -46.09 9.55 26.03
N ALA A 119 -45.60 8.71 26.94
CA ALA A 119 -45.98 7.30 26.96
C ALA A 119 -47.48 7.15 27.27
N LYS A 120 -48.18 6.39 26.42
CA LYS A 120 -49.41 5.68 26.78
C LYS A 120 -49.25 4.24 26.32
N VAL A 121 -49.38 3.33 27.28
CA VAL A 121 -49.37 1.88 27.04
C VAL A 121 -50.82 1.46 26.88
N ASP A 122 -51.24 1.18 25.64
CA ASP A 122 -52.47 0.47 25.36
C ASP A 122 -52.11 -0.95 24.94
N SER A 123 -52.47 -1.92 25.78
CA SER A 123 -52.17 -3.33 25.58
C SER A 123 -53.11 -3.96 24.55
N CYS A 124 -52.58 -4.37 23.40
CA CYS A 124 -53.30 -5.23 22.46
C CYS A 124 -52.46 -6.48 22.19
N VAL A 125 -52.88 -7.61 22.77
CA VAL A 125 -52.19 -8.90 22.64
C VAL A 125 -52.62 -9.57 21.34
N SER A 126 -51.77 -9.51 20.31
CA SER A 126 -51.84 -10.38 19.15
C SER A 126 -50.83 -11.53 19.32
N GLN A 127 -51.33 -12.77 19.25
CA GLN A 127 -50.49 -13.97 19.34
C GLN A 127 -49.77 -14.21 18.00
N THR A 128 -48.54 -13.74 17.87
CA THR A 128 -47.61 -14.20 16.84
C THR A 128 -46.77 -15.35 17.37
N LYS A 129 -46.70 -16.44 16.60
CA LYS A 129 -45.83 -17.60 16.89
C LYS A 129 -44.37 -17.15 16.95
N PRO A 130 -43.49 -17.82 17.72
CA PRO A 130 -42.06 -17.55 17.63
C PRO A 130 -41.58 -17.95 16.25
N HIS A 131 -41.21 -16.95 15.45
CA HIS A 131 -40.29 -17.17 14.35
C HIS A 131 -38.91 -17.32 15.00
N GLU A 132 -38.24 -18.43 14.74
CA GLU A 132 -36.82 -18.54 15.02
C GLU A 132 -36.11 -17.56 14.10
N GLU A 133 -35.71 -16.39 14.62
CA GLU A 133 -34.69 -15.57 14.00
C GLU A 133 -33.40 -16.38 14.03
N GLN A 134 -33.14 -17.10 12.93
CA GLN A 134 -31.81 -17.64 12.68
C GLN A 134 -30.83 -16.47 12.75
N ALA A 135 -29.87 -16.55 13.67
CA ALA A 135 -28.79 -15.59 13.73
C ALA A 135 -28.17 -15.48 12.33
N PRO A 136 -27.84 -14.26 11.85
CA PRO A 136 -27.27 -14.10 10.52
C PRO A 136 -26.03 -14.98 10.43
N VAL A 137 -26.03 -15.89 9.46
CA VAL A 137 -24.86 -16.71 9.16
C VAL A 137 -23.75 -15.74 8.75
N GLU A 138 -22.73 -15.58 9.59
CA GLU A 138 -21.56 -14.78 9.24
C GLU A 138 -20.88 -15.44 8.04
N GLU A 139 -20.98 -14.78 6.89
CA GLU A 139 -20.35 -15.21 5.65
C GLU A 139 -18.83 -15.20 5.86
N TYR A 140 -18.22 -16.38 5.77
CA TYR A 140 -16.78 -16.55 5.96
C TYR A 140 -16.00 -15.72 4.93
N PHE A 141 -15.00 -14.99 5.42
CA PHE A 141 -14.18 -14.11 4.59
C PHE A 141 -12.77 -14.02 5.15
N PHE A 142 -11.78 -14.11 4.25
CA PHE A 142 -10.38 -13.84 4.56
C PHE A 142 -9.82 -12.77 3.61
N GLU A 143 -9.14 -11.77 4.15
CA GLU A 143 -8.49 -10.74 3.33
C GLU A 143 -7.11 -11.22 2.89
N GLY A 144 -7.03 -11.84 1.71
CA GLY A 144 -5.75 -12.28 1.14
C GLY A 144 -4.78 -11.13 0.86
N ALA A 145 -5.28 -9.92 0.57
CA ALA A 145 -4.44 -8.77 0.24
C ALA A 145 -3.52 -8.35 1.41
N GLU A 146 -2.22 -8.44 1.18
CA GLU A 146 -1.22 -8.29 2.22
C GLU A 146 -0.91 -6.83 2.58
N LYS A 147 -0.40 -6.67 3.80
CA LYS A 147 0.29 -5.50 4.32
C LYS A 147 1.79 -5.85 4.32
N LEU A 148 2.62 -5.04 3.67
CA LEU A 148 4.07 -5.22 3.60
C LEU A 148 4.76 -4.05 4.32
N LEU A 149 5.72 -4.36 5.20
CA LEU A 149 6.59 -3.39 5.85
C LEU A 149 8.04 -3.83 5.72
N GLU A 150 8.79 -3.10 4.93
CA GLU A 150 10.25 -3.20 4.84
C GLU A 150 10.90 -2.02 5.59
N LEU A 151 11.85 -2.35 6.45
CA LEU A 151 12.61 -1.40 7.27
C LEU A 151 14.11 -1.66 7.10
N TRP A 152 14.84 -0.60 6.75
CA TRP A 152 16.29 -0.59 6.73
C TRP A 152 16.84 0.16 7.95
N PHE A 153 17.84 -0.42 8.59
CA PHE A 153 18.42 0.08 9.84
C PHE A 153 19.89 0.45 9.68
N GLY A 154 20.32 1.42 10.49
CA GLY A 154 21.67 1.94 10.50
C GLY A 154 21.99 2.68 11.78
N ASN A 155 23.09 3.41 11.77
CA ASN A 155 23.58 4.15 12.91
C ASN A 155 24.04 5.55 12.49
N ARG A 156 23.75 6.55 13.32
CA ARG A 156 24.21 7.93 13.17
C ARG A 156 25.73 8.08 13.36
N SER A 157 26.37 7.05 13.90
CA SER A 157 27.81 6.93 14.14
C SER A 157 28.29 5.57 13.62
N PRO A 158 29.55 5.41 13.18
CA PRO A 158 30.05 4.13 12.69
C PRO A 158 30.09 3.09 13.83
N LYS A 159 29.04 2.25 13.87
CA LYS A 159 28.87 1.11 14.78
C LYS A 159 28.48 -0.12 13.97
N THR A 160 29.09 -1.26 14.31
CA THR A 160 28.62 -2.58 13.88
C THR A 160 27.33 -2.94 14.63
N GLY A 161 26.53 -3.81 14.01
CA GLY A 161 25.23 -4.24 14.50
C GLY A 161 24.64 -5.27 13.54
N SER A 162 23.63 -6.02 13.98
CA SER A 162 22.90 -6.97 13.12
C SER A 162 21.55 -7.29 13.74
N LEU A 163 20.45 -7.14 12.98
CA LEU A 163 19.09 -7.47 13.45
C LEU A 163 18.95 -8.95 13.79
N ARG A 164 19.80 -9.80 13.21
CA ARG A 164 19.91 -11.24 13.49
C ARG A 164 20.34 -11.58 14.92
N LEU A 165 20.77 -10.57 15.70
CA LEU A 165 21.05 -10.71 17.14
C LEU A 165 19.78 -10.61 18.00
N ILE A 166 18.62 -10.25 17.44
CA ILE A 166 17.34 -10.25 18.15
C ILE A 166 16.96 -11.70 18.52
N PRO A 167 16.78 -12.04 19.81
CA PRO A 167 16.42 -13.38 20.22
C PRO A 167 15.07 -13.82 19.66
N ARG A 168 14.94 -15.11 19.33
CA ARG A 168 13.70 -15.66 18.76
C ARG A 168 12.45 -15.38 19.62
N TYR A 169 12.55 -15.43 20.96
CA TYR A 169 11.41 -15.15 21.83
C TYR A 169 10.95 -13.67 21.78
N GLU A 170 11.84 -12.74 21.45
CA GLU A 170 11.48 -11.32 21.22
C GLU A 170 10.79 -11.14 19.87
N LEU A 171 11.20 -11.90 18.85
CA LEU A 171 10.49 -11.96 17.57
C LEU A 171 9.09 -12.55 17.74
N ASP A 172 8.95 -13.64 18.49
CA ASP A 172 7.63 -14.22 18.81
C ASP A 172 6.75 -13.21 19.59
N ALA A 173 7.31 -12.51 20.59
CA ALA A 173 6.58 -11.48 21.34
C ALA A 173 6.19 -10.25 20.47
N MET A 174 7.01 -9.90 19.47
CA MET A 174 6.71 -8.87 18.49
C MET A 174 5.58 -9.30 17.52
N LEU A 175 5.62 -10.55 17.04
CA LEU A 175 4.60 -11.11 16.15
C LEU A 175 3.24 -11.28 16.86
N ASP A 176 3.23 -11.53 18.17
CA ASP A 176 2.02 -11.54 18.98
C ASP A 176 1.27 -10.20 18.98
N ILE A 177 2.00 -9.08 18.87
CA ILE A 177 1.41 -7.74 18.71
C ILE A 177 0.78 -7.60 17.31
N ALA A 178 1.45 -8.11 16.27
CA ALA A 178 0.91 -8.18 14.91
C ALA A 178 -0.24 -9.19 14.75
N ARG A 179 -0.46 -10.06 15.74
CA ARG A 179 -1.41 -11.19 15.76
C ARG A 179 -1.11 -12.31 14.76
N CYS A 180 0.16 -12.65 14.60
CA CYS A 180 0.58 -13.81 13.84
C CYS A 180 1.62 -14.63 14.64
N LYS A 181 1.83 -15.89 14.24
CA LYS A 181 2.77 -16.81 14.89
C LYS A 181 3.74 -17.36 13.86
N VAL A 182 4.98 -17.64 14.26
CA VAL A 182 5.91 -18.41 13.42
C VAL A 182 5.47 -19.88 13.39
N LEU A 183 5.42 -20.46 12.20
CA LEU A 183 5.19 -21.90 11.97
C LEU A 183 6.51 -22.61 11.69
N HIS A 184 7.27 -22.12 10.71
CA HIS A 184 8.57 -22.68 10.30
C HIS A 184 9.68 -21.65 10.38
N SER A 185 10.92 -22.10 10.51
CA SER A 185 12.10 -21.24 10.64
C SER A 185 13.30 -21.88 9.95
N ALA A 186 13.99 -21.10 9.13
CA ALA A 186 15.17 -21.55 8.41
C ALA A 186 16.14 -20.38 8.20
N HIS A 187 17.44 -20.67 8.17
CA HIS A 187 18.50 -19.70 8.43
C HIS A 187 19.73 -19.94 7.54
N THR A 188 20.42 -18.87 7.15
CA THR A 188 21.77 -18.90 6.52
C THR A 188 22.73 -17.99 7.27
N ASP A 189 23.93 -17.74 6.75
CA ASP A 189 24.84 -16.72 7.29
C ASP A 189 24.40 -15.28 6.96
N HIS A 190 23.37 -15.10 6.12
CA HIS A 190 22.92 -13.80 5.63
C HIS A 190 21.48 -13.44 6.01
N ILE A 191 20.58 -14.43 6.13
CA ILE A 191 19.15 -14.19 6.37
C ILE A 191 18.54 -15.22 7.32
N ASP A 192 17.65 -14.75 8.18
CA ASP A 192 16.71 -15.55 8.97
C ASP A 192 15.33 -15.43 8.35
N SER A 193 14.72 -16.56 8.01
CA SER A 193 13.42 -16.64 7.34
C SER A 193 12.40 -17.39 8.21
N TYR A 194 11.20 -16.83 8.30
CA TYR A 194 10.11 -17.36 9.11
C TYR A 194 8.82 -17.40 8.28
N VAL A 195 8.27 -18.60 8.06
CA VAL A 195 6.90 -18.74 7.55
C VAL A 195 5.96 -18.51 8.74
N LEU A 196 5.00 -17.60 8.59
CA LEU A 196 4.06 -17.24 9.63
C LEU A 196 2.69 -17.90 9.38
N SER A 197 1.84 -17.88 10.41
CA SER A 197 0.41 -18.23 10.31
C SER A 197 -0.37 -17.30 9.37
N GLU A 198 0.18 -16.11 9.11
CA GLU A 198 -0.42 -15.02 8.34
C GLU A 198 0.71 -14.35 7.52
N SER A 199 1.19 -15.02 6.48
CA SER A 199 2.32 -14.63 5.60
C SER A 199 3.74 -14.85 6.16
N SER A 200 4.64 -13.85 6.26
CA SER A 200 6.09 -14.07 6.37
C SER A 200 6.91 -12.97 7.06
N LEU A 201 8.04 -13.37 7.66
CA LEU A 201 9.06 -12.47 8.21
C LEU A 201 10.45 -12.87 7.70
N PHE A 202 11.24 -11.89 7.27
CA PHE A 202 12.66 -12.01 6.93
C PHE A 202 13.50 -11.01 7.72
N VAL A 203 14.66 -11.45 8.21
CA VAL A 203 15.61 -10.62 8.97
C VAL A 203 17.03 -10.85 8.42
N SER A 204 17.65 -9.83 7.84
CA SER A 204 19.07 -9.82 7.46
C SER A 204 19.89 -8.92 8.41
N GLU A 205 21.16 -8.59 8.10
CA GLU A 205 21.98 -7.73 8.98
C GLU A 205 21.28 -6.41 9.29
N ARG A 206 20.68 -5.77 8.27
CA ARG A 206 20.16 -4.39 8.35
C ARG A 206 18.73 -4.22 7.84
N ARG A 207 18.15 -5.25 7.23
CA ARG A 207 16.79 -5.20 6.70
C ARG A 207 15.89 -6.14 7.49
N LEU A 208 14.71 -5.67 7.84
CA LEU A 208 13.59 -6.50 8.30
C LEU A 208 12.42 -6.30 7.35
N ILE A 209 11.86 -7.41 6.87
CA ILE A 209 10.66 -7.43 6.03
C ILE A 209 9.61 -8.23 6.78
N LEU A 210 8.53 -7.56 7.19
CA LEU A 210 7.36 -8.20 7.77
C LEU A 210 6.21 -8.07 6.78
N LYS A 211 5.62 -9.19 6.38
CA LYS A 211 4.45 -9.25 5.51
C LYS A 211 3.34 -10.03 6.19
N THR A 212 2.12 -9.50 6.17
CA THR A 212 0.96 -10.12 6.83
C THR A 212 -0.35 -9.89 6.09
N CYS A 213 -1.23 -10.89 6.08
CA CYS A 213 -2.56 -10.87 5.46
C CYS A 213 -3.68 -10.83 6.52
N GLY A 214 -4.93 -11.08 6.13
CA GLY A 214 -6.07 -11.16 7.05
C GLY A 214 -6.31 -9.86 7.84
N SER A 215 -6.68 -10.02 9.12
CA SER A 215 -6.96 -8.93 10.08
C SER A 215 -5.80 -8.61 11.04
N THR A 216 -4.57 -8.95 10.63
CA THR A 216 -3.34 -8.65 11.38
C THR A 216 -3.12 -7.16 11.63
N ARG A 217 -2.35 -6.85 12.69
CA ARG A 217 -2.04 -5.51 13.17
C ARG A 217 -0.59 -5.14 12.88
N LEU A 218 -0.17 -5.27 11.62
CA LEU A 218 1.24 -5.11 11.23
C LEU A 218 1.87 -3.81 11.75
N LEU A 219 1.18 -2.67 11.62
CA LEU A 219 1.75 -1.38 12.05
C LEU A 219 1.82 -1.26 13.59
N ALA A 220 1.01 -2.01 14.34
CA ALA A 220 1.10 -2.03 15.81
C ALA A 220 2.41 -2.66 16.31
N ALA A 221 3.09 -3.50 15.50
CA ALA A 221 4.40 -4.06 15.84
C ALA A 221 5.58 -3.11 15.58
N LEU A 222 5.40 -2.05 14.77
CA LEU A 222 6.45 -1.10 14.39
C LEU A 222 7.24 -0.50 15.59
N PRO A 223 6.61 -0.08 16.71
CA PRO A 223 7.35 0.46 17.86
C PRO A 223 8.29 -0.59 18.48
N THR A 224 7.82 -1.84 18.58
CA THR A 224 8.60 -2.96 19.12
C THR A 224 9.74 -3.32 18.18
N ILE A 225 9.51 -3.37 16.86
CA ILE A 225 10.56 -3.62 15.86
C ILE A 225 11.69 -2.58 15.98
N ILE A 226 11.35 -1.29 16.09
CA ILE A 226 12.35 -0.21 16.26
C ILE A 226 13.11 -0.36 17.59
N GLN A 227 12.44 -0.76 18.67
CA GLN A 227 13.06 -0.96 19.98
C GLN A 227 14.02 -2.17 19.97
N LEU A 228 13.62 -3.30 19.38
CA LEU A 228 14.46 -4.51 19.27
C LEU A 228 15.70 -4.28 18.38
N ALA A 229 15.54 -3.54 17.27
CA ALA A 229 16.65 -3.15 16.40
C ALA A 229 17.70 -2.30 17.13
N LYS A 230 17.28 -1.50 18.12
CA LYS A 230 18.17 -0.71 18.97
C LYS A 230 18.82 -1.54 20.07
N ASP A 231 18.04 -2.31 20.82
CA ASP A 231 18.50 -2.99 22.04
C ASP A 231 19.36 -4.22 21.75
N TYR A 232 19.01 -4.99 20.71
CA TYR A 232 19.75 -6.18 20.28
C TYR A 232 20.52 -5.96 18.98
N GLY A 233 19.89 -5.29 18.00
CA GLY A 233 20.51 -5.03 16.70
C GLY A 233 21.64 -4.00 16.73
N GLY A 234 21.69 -3.14 17.76
CA GLY A 234 22.68 -2.07 17.88
C GLY A 234 22.47 -0.92 16.89
N PHE A 235 21.24 -0.71 16.40
CA PHE A 235 20.88 0.34 15.43
C PHE A 235 20.09 1.49 16.06
N ASP A 236 20.67 2.69 16.04
CA ASP A 236 20.05 3.92 16.58
C ASP A 236 19.25 4.75 15.55
N GLN A 237 19.07 4.23 14.32
CA GLN A 237 18.34 4.91 13.26
C GLN A 237 17.64 3.95 12.28
N VAL A 238 16.36 4.21 12.00
CA VAL A 238 15.69 3.73 10.78
C VAL A 238 16.13 4.62 9.61
N VAL A 239 16.66 4.00 8.56
CA VAL A 239 17.27 4.65 7.39
C VAL A 239 16.28 4.75 6.24
N SER A 240 15.51 3.69 6.00
CA SER A 240 14.47 3.64 4.97
C SER A 240 13.26 2.88 5.50
N VAL A 241 12.08 3.31 5.07
CA VAL A 241 10.79 2.67 5.35
C VAL A 241 10.07 2.50 4.02
N TYR A 242 9.51 1.33 3.79
CA TYR A 242 8.54 1.09 2.73
C TYR A 242 7.37 0.34 3.37
N TYR A 243 6.24 1.02 3.49
CA TYR A 243 4.98 0.40 3.87
C TYR A 243 4.06 0.40 2.67
N SER A 244 3.66 -0.78 2.20
CA SER A 244 2.85 -0.92 1.01
C SER A 244 1.75 -1.96 1.14
N ARG A 245 0.75 -1.85 0.26
CA ARG A 245 -0.33 -2.84 0.07
C ARG A 245 -1.19 -2.53 -1.14
N LYS A 246 -1.87 -3.57 -1.64
CA LYS A 246 -3.04 -3.42 -2.51
C LYS A 246 -4.21 -2.78 -1.74
N ASN A 247 -5.24 -2.29 -2.44
CA ASN A 247 -6.53 -2.09 -1.81
C ASN A 247 -7.13 -3.42 -1.34
N PHE A 248 -7.60 -3.43 -0.09
CA PHE A 248 -8.40 -4.50 0.49
C PHE A 248 -9.73 -4.69 -0.26
N LEU A 249 -10.26 -5.91 -0.22
CA LEU A 249 -11.62 -6.24 -0.64
C LEU A 249 -12.65 -5.73 0.37
N ARG A 250 -12.36 -5.86 1.68
CA ARG A 250 -13.23 -5.40 2.77
C ARG A 250 -12.49 -4.52 3.79
N PRO A 251 -12.16 -3.26 3.44
CA PRO A 251 -11.43 -2.34 4.32
C PRO A 251 -12.10 -2.13 5.69
N GLU A 252 -13.42 -2.23 5.78
CA GLU A 252 -14.18 -2.02 7.00
C GLU A 252 -13.95 -3.11 8.07
N LEU A 253 -13.54 -4.32 7.66
CA LEU A 253 -13.18 -5.42 8.57
C LEU A 253 -11.76 -5.28 9.15
N GLN A 254 -10.93 -4.40 8.59
CA GLN A 254 -9.56 -4.22 9.06
C GLN A 254 -9.52 -3.54 10.45
N PRO A 255 -8.45 -3.80 11.23
CA PRO A 255 -8.14 -3.04 12.44
C PRO A 255 -8.16 -1.53 12.19
N GLU A 256 -8.42 -0.73 13.23
CA GLU A 256 -8.63 0.72 13.11
C GLU A 256 -7.46 1.42 12.42
N GLU A 257 -6.22 1.06 12.76
CA GLU A 257 -5.00 1.57 12.13
C GLU A 257 -4.85 1.23 10.65
N HIS A 258 -5.53 0.19 10.15
CA HIS A 258 -5.44 -0.36 8.78
C HIS A 258 -6.70 -0.10 7.93
N ARG A 259 -7.77 0.43 8.54
CA ARG A 259 -9.07 0.65 7.88
C ARG A 259 -9.02 1.61 6.69
N SER A 260 -8.01 2.48 6.61
CA SER A 260 -7.78 3.35 5.46
C SER A 260 -6.32 3.76 5.34
N PHE A 261 -5.86 4.02 4.10
CA PHE A 261 -4.50 4.50 3.87
C PHE A 261 -4.21 5.88 4.50
N ASP A 262 -5.22 6.75 4.61
CA ASP A 262 -5.07 8.03 5.33
C ASP A 262 -4.76 7.87 6.83
N ALA A 263 -5.22 6.78 7.46
CA ALA A 263 -4.95 6.42 8.85
C ALA A 263 -3.57 5.76 9.02
N GLU A 264 -3.20 4.87 8.10
CA GLU A 264 -1.87 4.24 8.06
C GLU A 264 -0.76 5.28 7.88
N VAL A 265 -0.98 6.26 6.98
CA VAL A 265 -0.08 7.41 6.79
C VAL A 265 -0.04 8.29 8.04
N GLU A 266 -1.16 8.51 8.74
CA GLU A 266 -1.18 9.30 9.99
C GLU A 266 -0.42 8.60 11.12
N TYR A 267 -0.54 7.27 11.23
CA TYR A 267 0.22 6.47 12.17
C TYR A 267 1.72 6.53 11.88
N LEU A 268 2.13 6.31 10.62
CA LEU A 268 3.54 6.35 10.20
C LEU A 268 4.16 7.75 10.34
N ASP A 269 3.42 8.81 10.02
CA ASP A 269 3.80 10.22 10.25
C ASP A 269 4.12 10.54 11.73
N SER A 270 3.64 9.74 12.69
CA SER A 270 3.97 9.91 14.11
C SER A 270 5.36 9.41 14.50
N PHE A 271 5.96 8.52 13.68
CA PHE A 271 7.33 8.02 13.84
C PHE A 271 8.31 8.74 12.90
N PHE A 272 7.89 8.98 11.66
CA PHE A 272 8.76 9.45 10.59
C PHE A 272 8.31 10.83 10.07
N GLN A 273 9.08 11.86 10.43
CA GLN A 273 8.86 13.22 9.91
C GLN A 273 9.28 13.27 8.44
N ASP A 274 8.51 13.96 7.61
CA ASP A 274 8.72 14.11 6.16
C ASP A 274 8.60 12.83 5.32
N GLY A 275 7.82 11.84 5.77
CA GLY A 275 7.38 10.73 4.93
C GLY A 275 6.55 11.15 3.69
N HIS A 276 6.48 10.27 2.70
CA HIS A 276 5.82 10.49 1.42
C HIS A 276 4.82 9.37 1.11
N ALA A 277 3.61 9.74 0.71
CA ALA A 277 2.51 8.81 0.46
C ALA A 277 2.02 8.90 -1.00
N TYR A 278 1.88 7.74 -1.63
CA TYR A 278 1.54 7.57 -3.04
C TYR A 278 0.37 6.59 -3.21
N CYS A 279 -0.46 6.83 -4.23
CA CYS A 279 -1.50 5.92 -4.68
C CYS A 279 -1.32 5.70 -6.19
N MET A 280 -0.97 4.48 -6.57
CA MET A 280 -0.85 4.05 -7.96
C MET A 280 -2.08 3.24 -8.39
N GLY A 281 -2.26 3.07 -9.70
CA GLY A 281 -3.46 2.48 -10.29
C GLY A 281 -4.56 3.50 -10.57
N SER A 282 -5.80 3.04 -10.66
CA SER A 282 -6.97 3.85 -11.00
C SER A 282 -7.98 3.89 -9.86
N LEU A 283 -8.61 5.04 -9.62
CA LEU A 283 -9.65 5.18 -8.60
C LEU A 283 -10.90 4.30 -8.84
N LYS A 284 -11.04 3.71 -10.03
CA LYS A 284 -12.15 2.82 -10.41
C LYS A 284 -11.75 1.34 -10.52
N GLN A 285 -10.49 1.00 -10.23
CA GLN A 285 -9.93 -0.34 -10.37
C GLN A 285 -9.05 -0.65 -9.15
N ASP A 286 -8.21 -1.67 -9.28
CA ASP A 286 -7.18 -1.94 -8.32
C ASP A 286 -6.18 -0.77 -8.21
N ARG A 287 -5.74 -0.60 -6.97
CA ARG A 287 -4.82 0.43 -6.50
C ARG A 287 -3.77 -0.23 -5.62
N TRP A 288 -2.59 0.36 -5.65
CA TRP A 288 -1.52 0.00 -4.73
C TRP A 288 -1.02 1.26 -4.04
N TYR A 289 -0.86 1.15 -2.74
CA TYR A 289 -0.52 2.21 -1.82
C TYR A 289 0.92 2.04 -1.36
N LEU A 290 1.63 3.16 -1.25
CA LEU A 290 3.00 3.21 -0.73
C LEU A 290 3.17 4.41 0.17
N TYR A 291 3.53 4.17 1.42
CA TYR A 291 4.21 5.14 2.26
C TYR A 291 5.70 4.82 2.26
N THR A 292 6.54 5.83 2.04
CA THR A 292 8.00 5.70 2.16
C THR A 292 8.60 6.85 2.95
N TYR A 293 9.68 6.56 3.67
CA TYR A 293 10.51 7.53 4.37
C TYR A 293 11.97 7.16 4.14
N HIS A 294 12.83 8.16 3.98
CA HIS A 294 14.26 7.95 3.77
C HIS A 294 15.09 9.01 4.52
N VAL A 295 16.21 8.59 5.09
CA VAL A 295 17.22 9.49 5.65
C VAL A 295 18.32 9.71 4.61
N PRO A 296 18.57 10.96 4.16
CA PRO A 296 19.69 11.23 3.25
C PRO A 296 21.03 10.72 3.81
N GLN A 297 21.68 9.81 3.09
CA GLN A 297 22.99 9.26 3.43
C GLN A 297 23.97 9.37 2.26
N PRO A 298 25.29 9.50 2.51
CA PRO A 298 26.30 9.47 1.46
C PRO A 298 26.25 8.14 0.69
N VAL A 299 26.27 8.23 -0.64
CA VAL A 299 25.87 7.12 -1.52
C VAL A 299 26.93 6.01 -1.60
N THR A 300 26.67 4.92 -0.89
CA THR A 300 27.16 3.58 -1.21
C THR A 300 26.04 2.54 -1.01
N LYS A 301 24.90 2.70 -1.73
CA LYS A 301 23.87 1.66 -1.77
C LYS A 301 24.34 0.52 -2.68
N LEU A 302 24.35 -0.71 -2.14
CA LEU A 302 24.45 -1.94 -2.92
C LEU A 302 23.33 -1.99 -3.98
N ALA A 303 23.52 -2.76 -5.05
CA ALA A 303 22.45 -3.00 -6.00
C ALA A 303 21.29 -3.72 -5.30
N ASP A 304 20.08 -3.13 -5.36
CA ASP A 304 18.88 -3.68 -4.75
C ASP A 304 17.64 -3.33 -5.57
N HIS A 305 16.69 -4.27 -5.59
CA HIS A 305 15.43 -4.21 -6.31
C HIS A 305 14.44 -5.20 -5.70
N THR A 306 13.15 -4.87 -5.74
CA THR A 306 12.09 -5.77 -5.28
C THR A 306 11.01 -5.85 -6.36
N LEU A 307 10.65 -7.07 -6.75
CA LEU A 307 9.50 -7.38 -7.60
C LEU A 307 8.39 -7.92 -6.71
N GLU A 308 7.19 -7.33 -6.76
CA GLU A 308 5.96 -7.97 -6.29
C GLU A 308 5.03 -8.26 -7.47
N ILE A 309 4.30 -9.37 -7.41
CA ILE A 309 3.20 -9.74 -8.30
C ILE A 309 2.02 -10.14 -7.42
N LEU A 310 0.96 -9.34 -7.44
CA LEU A 310 -0.26 -9.54 -6.66
C LEU A 310 -1.38 -9.96 -7.61
N MET A 311 -2.04 -11.08 -7.31
CA MET A 311 -2.84 -11.86 -8.26
C MET A 311 -4.24 -12.11 -7.68
N THR A 312 -5.27 -11.98 -8.53
CA THR A 312 -6.69 -12.17 -8.17
C THR A 312 -7.45 -12.83 -9.31
N ASP A 313 -8.63 -13.38 -8.99
CA ASP A 313 -9.48 -14.16 -9.90
C ASP A 313 -8.71 -15.37 -10.48
N LEU A 314 -8.14 -16.22 -9.62
CA LEU A 314 -7.37 -17.39 -10.06
C LEU A 314 -8.29 -18.49 -10.59
N ASP A 315 -7.80 -19.33 -11.51
CA ASP A 315 -8.57 -20.44 -12.09
C ASP A 315 -8.87 -21.54 -11.04
N GLU A 316 -10.08 -22.12 -11.07
CA GLU A 316 -10.55 -23.06 -10.03
C GLU A 316 -9.66 -24.30 -9.86
N ASP A 317 -9.04 -24.79 -10.92
CA ASP A 317 -8.14 -25.95 -10.87
C ASP A 317 -6.75 -25.60 -10.30
N VAL A 318 -6.31 -24.35 -10.46
CA VAL A 318 -5.18 -23.80 -9.69
C VAL A 318 -5.55 -23.74 -8.22
N LEU A 319 -6.70 -23.16 -7.89
CA LEU A 319 -7.17 -22.98 -6.51
C LEU A 319 -7.26 -24.30 -5.74
N HIS A 320 -7.83 -25.34 -6.36
CA HIS A 320 -7.92 -26.67 -5.76
C HIS A 320 -6.53 -27.23 -5.37
N THR A 321 -5.46 -26.90 -6.09
CA THR A 321 -4.11 -27.41 -5.78
C THR A 321 -3.63 -26.99 -4.38
N PHE A 322 -4.13 -25.87 -3.84
CA PHE A 322 -3.75 -25.33 -2.53
C PHE A 322 -4.69 -25.76 -1.38
N THR A 323 -5.24 -26.98 -1.45
CA THR A 323 -6.12 -27.58 -0.43
C THR A 323 -5.55 -28.89 0.11
N LYS A 324 -5.94 -29.27 1.34
CA LYS A 324 -5.63 -30.59 1.93
C LYS A 324 -6.27 -31.76 1.18
N ASP A 325 -7.36 -31.51 0.45
CA ASP A 325 -7.99 -32.50 -0.42
C ASP A 325 -7.16 -32.78 -1.68
N ALA A 326 -6.40 -31.80 -2.17
CA ALA A 326 -5.46 -32.00 -3.26
C ALA A 326 -4.14 -32.58 -2.76
N CYS A 327 -3.46 -31.89 -1.84
CA CYS A 327 -2.05 -32.12 -1.54
C CYS A 327 -1.81 -32.60 -0.10
N GLU A 328 -0.89 -33.54 0.07
CA GLU A 328 -0.63 -34.15 1.39
C GLU A 328 0.01 -33.15 2.38
N ASN A 329 0.88 -32.28 1.87
CA ASN A 329 1.68 -31.34 2.64
C ASN A 329 2.18 -30.18 1.74
N GLY A 330 2.85 -29.20 2.35
CA GLY A 330 3.41 -28.05 1.64
C GLY A 330 4.28 -28.46 0.46
N LYS A 331 5.24 -29.36 0.65
CA LYS A 331 6.20 -29.75 -0.39
C LYS A 331 5.52 -30.39 -1.61
N ASP A 332 4.54 -31.27 -1.41
CA ASP A 332 3.73 -31.84 -2.50
C ASP A 332 2.99 -30.71 -3.27
N CYS A 333 2.42 -29.75 -2.55
CA CYS A 333 1.83 -28.55 -3.15
C CYS A 333 2.86 -27.72 -3.96
N THR A 334 4.09 -27.52 -3.45
CA THR A 334 5.19 -26.81 -4.12
C THR A 334 5.56 -27.47 -5.46
N GLU A 335 5.65 -28.79 -5.48
CA GLU A 335 6.01 -29.57 -6.66
C GLU A 335 4.87 -29.62 -7.68
N ARG A 336 3.62 -29.81 -7.23
CA ARG A 336 2.44 -29.92 -8.10
C ARG A 336 1.97 -28.60 -8.70
N ALA A 337 2.03 -27.50 -7.94
CA ALA A 337 1.76 -26.15 -8.45
C ALA A 337 2.88 -25.64 -9.37
N GLY A 338 4.02 -26.33 -9.46
CA GLY A 338 5.18 -25.91 -10.25
C GLY A 338 6.00 -24.77 -9.63
N ILE A 339 5.73 -24.41 -8.37
CA ILE A 339 6.41 -23.33 -7.64
C ILE A 339 7.92 -23.57 -7.56
N ASN A 340 8.34 -24.83 -7.48
CA ASN A 340 9.74 -25.24 -7.52
C ASN A 340 10.50 -24.85 -8.81
N ARG A 341 9.81 -24.35 -9.85
CA ARG A 341 10.40 -23.84 -11.11
C ARG A 341 10.53 -22.31 -11.15
N ILE A 342 9.87 -21.59 -10.24
CA ILE A 342 9.90 -20.13 -10.17
C ILE A 342 11.26 -19.63 -9.65
N VAL A 343 11.82 -20.31 -8.66
CA VAL A 343 13.05 -19.88 -7.98
C VAL A 343 14.32 -20.52 -8.57
N PRO A 344 15.51 -19.88 -8.45
CA PRO A 344 16.78 -20.45 -8.92
C PRO A 344 17.10 -21.83 -8.31
N LYS A 345 17.86 -22.64 -9.04
CA LYS A 345 18.44 -23.89 -8.47
C LYS A 345 19.37 -23.55 -7.31
N GLY A 346 19.28 -24.33 -6.23
CA GLY A 346 20.07 -24.11 -5.01
C GLY A 346 19.39 -23.18 -3.99
N THR A 347 18.26 -22.57 -4.34
CA THR A 347 17.36 -21.90 -3.38
C THR A 347 16.87 -22.91 -2.34
N LEU A 348 17.01 -22.57 -1.06
CA LEU A 348 16.39 -23.29 0.05
C LEU A 348 14.92 -22.87 0.15
N ILE A 349 14.02 -23.83 0.34
CA ILE A 349 12.57 -23.59 0.49
C ILE A 349 12.11 -24.22 1.80
N HIS A 350 11.21 -23.51 2.51
CA HIS A 350 10.36 -24.08 3.55
C HIS A 350 8.94 -23.55 3.39
N GLU A 351 7.95 -24.42 3.57
CA GLU A 351 6.57 -24.16 3.18
C GLU A 351 5.54 -24.77 4.14
N GLU A 352 4.35 -24.18 4.18
CA GLU A 352 3.17 -24.64 4.91
C GLU A 352 1.96 -24.77 3.98
N LEU A 353 1.24 -25.89 4.11
CA LEU A 353 -0.10 -26.08 3.54
C LEU A 353 -1.09 -26.07 4.71
N PHE A 354 -1.94 -25.06 4.76
CA PHE A 354 -2.88 -24.79 5.85
C PHE A 354 -4.10 -25.72 5.78
N ASP A 355 -4.83 -25.82 6.89
CA ASP A 355 -6.04 -26.64 7.03
C ASP A 355 -7.29 -25.75 7.11
N PRO A 356 -8.35 -25.97 6.30
CA PRO A 356 -8.46 -26.99 5.23
C PRO A 356 -7.74 -26.61 3.93
N CYS A 357 -7.38 -25.34 3.76
CA CYS A 357 -6.75 -24.80 2.56
C CYS A 357 -5.93 -23.55 2.84
N GLY A 358 -5.13 -23.15 1.87
CA GLY A 358 -4.19 -22.03 1.98
C GLY A 358 -2.74 -22.52 1.94
N TYR A 359 -1.85 -21.68 1.42
CA TYR A 359 -0.43 -22.05 1.27
C TYR A 359 0.47 -20.86 1.51
N SER A 360 1.64 -21.08 2.11
CA SER A 360 2.71 -20.09 2.22
C SER A 360 4.07 -20.74 2.10
N MET A 361 5.02 -20.08 1.45
CA MET A 361 6.41 -20.53 1.39
C MET A 361 7.37 -19.36 1.43
N ASN A 362 8.56 -19.65 1.94
CA ASN A 362 9.71 -18.78 1.80
C ASN A 362 10.83 -19.53 1.08
N ALA A 363 11.51 -18.79 0.22
CA ALA A 363 12.64 -19.20 -0.57
C ALA A 363 13.81 -18.25 -0.28
N PHE A 364 15.03 -18.75 -0.16
CA PHE A 364 16.22 -17.89 -0.01
C PHE A 364 17.50 -18.58 -0.50
N LEU A 365 18.48 -17.78 -0.93
CA LEU A 365 19.77 -18.28 -1.41
C LEU A 365 20.75 -18.49 -0.23
N PRO A 366 21.61 -19.53 -0.25
CA PRO A 366 22.56 -19.79 0.83
C PRO A 366 23.51 -18.62 1.14
N ASP A 367 24.09 -18.01 0.10
CA ASP A 367 25.23 -17.08 0.19
C ASP A 367 24.84 -15.59 0.03
N SER A 368 23.58 -15.23 0.31
CA SER A 368 23.09 -13.84 0.22
C SER A 368 21.80 -13.64 1.03
N ASP A 369 21.33 -12.41 1.17
CA ASP A 369 19.99 -12.12 1.71
C ASP A 369 18.91 -12.02 0.60
N HIS A 370 19.17 -12.63 -0.57
CA HIS A 370 18.19 -12.75 -1.63
C HIS A 370 17.13 -13.79 -1.25
N TYR A 371 15.87 -13.35 -1.22
CA TYR A 371 14.71 -14.14 -0.87
C TYR A 371 13.64 -14.10 -1.98
N ALA A 372 12.72 -15.05 -1.92
CA ALA A 372 11.41 -14.97 -2.54
C ALA A 372 10.35 -15.50 -1.56
N THR A 373 9.10 -15.08 -1.72
CA THR A 373 7.98 -15.57 -0.91
C THR A 373 6.70 -15.64 -1.72
N ILE A 374 5.82 -16.60 -1.38
CA ILE A 374 4.51 -16.80 -2.00
C ILE A 374 3.48 -17.07 -0.93
N HIS A 375 2.32 -16.43 -1.05
CA HIS A 375 1.14 -16.68 -0.22
C HIS A 375 -0.09 -16.89 -1.11
N VAL A 376 -0.97 -17.82 -0.71
CA VAL A 376 -2.19 -18.16 -1.47
C VAL A 376 -3.38 -18.30 -0.53
N THR A 377 -4.43 -17.54 -0.83
CA THR A 377 -5.80 -17.63 -0.29
C THR A 377 -6.67 -18.24 -1.40
N PRO A 378 -6.96 -19.56 -1.36
CA PRO A 378 -7.54 -20.26 -2.50
C PRO A 378 -9.07 -20.23 -2.60
N GLU A 379 -9.76 -19.61 -1.65
CA GLU A 379 -11.22 -19.49 -1.65
C GLU A 379 -11.68 -18.64 -2.83
N LYS A 380 -12.58 -19.18 -3.64
CA LYS A 380 -12.93 -18.64 -4.97
C LYS A 380 -13.47 -17.21 -4.91
N GLU A 381 -14.29 -16.92 -3.90
CA GLU A 381 -15.01 -15.66 -3.69
C GLU A 381 -14.09 -14.46 -3.43
N PHE A 382 -12.89 -14.71 -2.89
CA PHE A 382 -11.89 -13.69 -2.54
C PHE A 382 -10.46 -14.15 -2.88
N SER A 383 -10.34 -14.95 -3.95
CA SER A 383 -9.08 -15.61 -4.32
C SER A 383 -7.94 -14.62 -4.53
N PHE A 384 -6.83 -14.91 -3.86
CA PHE A 384 -5.64 -14.06 -3.88
C PHE A 384 -4.37 -14.91 -3.87
N ALA A 385 -3.36 -14.48 -4.63
CA ALA A 385 -2.01 -14.99 -4.48
C ALA A 385 -1.00 -13.85 -4.61
N SER A 386 0.15 -13.99 -3.94
CA SER A 386 1.27 -13.08 -4.05
C SER A 386 2.54 -13.83 -4.43
N PHE A 387 3.43 -13.13 -5.12
CA PHE A 387 4.83 -13.49 -5.27
C PHE A 387 5.67 -12.24 -5.04
N GLU A 388 6.71 -12.33 -4.22
CA GLU A 388 7.63 -11.24 -3.94
C GLU A 388 9.08 -11.76 -3.94
N THR A 389 10.02 -10.99 -4.46
CA THR A 389 11.43 -11.39 -4.56
C THR A 389 12.37 -10.19 -4.73
N ASN A 390 13.60 -10.32 -4.20
CA ASN A 390 14.75 -9.48 -4.55
C ASN A 390 15.88 -10.27 -5.25
N GLN A 391 15.62 -11.49 -5.70
CA GLN A 391 16.62 -12.34 -6.39
C GLN A 391 17.11 -11.72 -7.70
N ASP A 392 18.41 -11.87 -7.99
CA ASP A 392 19.09 -11.30 -9.17
C ASP A 392 19.65 -12.35 -10.15
N LEU A 393 19.72 -13.61 -9.73
CA LEU A 393 20.27 -14.74 -10.51
C LEU A 393 19.43 -15.11 -11.75
N VAL A 394 18.15 -14.72 -11.78
CA VAL A 394 17.22 -14.98 -12.88
C VAL A 394 16.65 -13.65 -13.38
N CYS A 395 16.39 -13.55 -14.68
CA CYS A 395 15.70 -12.39 -15.24
C CYS A 395 14.27 -12.31 -14.68
N LEU A 396 13.95 -11.25 -13.94
CA LEU A 396 12.65 -11.01 -13.31
C LEU A 396 11.47 -11.14 -14.28
N TYR A 397 11.64 -10.76 -15.55
CA TYR A 397 10.61 -10.95 -16.58
C TYR A 397 10.39 -12.44 -16.92
N LYS A 398 11.45 -13.26 -16.96
CA LYS A 398 11.32 -14.72 -17.11
C LYS A 398 10.68 -15.34 -15.86
N GLN A 399 11.07 -14.89 -14.67
CA GLN A 399 10.47 -15.33 -13.41
C GLN A 399 8.97 -14.99 -13.34
N THR A 400 8.58 -13.79 -13.80
CA THR A 400 7.17 -13.39 -13.98
C THR A 400 6.41 -14.36 -14.89
N LYS A 401 7.00 -14.80 -16.01
CA LYS A 401 6.37 -15.80 -16.90
C LYS A 401 6.14 -17.14 -16.20
N GLU A 402 7.06 -17.60 -15.35
CA GLU A 402 6.87 -18.85 -14.59
C GLU A 402 5.81 -18.69 -13.48
N VAL A 403 5.79 -17.58 -12.74
CA VAL A 403 4.70 -17.26 -11.78
C VAL A 403 3.34 -17.33 -12.45
N LEU A 404 3.18 -16.73 -13.64
CA LEU A 404 1.90 -16.72 -14.36
C LEU A 404 1.47 -18.09 -14.89
N LYS A 405 2.40 -18.99 -15.21
CA LYS A 405 2.09 -20.39 -15.54
C LYS A 405 1.53 -21.15 -14.34
N CYS A 406 2.05 -20.89 -13.14
CA CYS A 406 1.59 -21.52 -11.90
C CYS A 406 0.19 -21.02 -11.49
N PHE A 407 -0.02 -19.70 -11.45
CA PHE A 407 -1.21 -19.12 -10.80
C PHE A 407 -2.36 -18.73 -11.74
N ARG A 408 -2.10 -18.57 -13.06
CA ARG A 408 -3.08 -18.20 -14.09
C ARG A 408 -4.17 -17.17 -13.65
N PRO A 409 -3.81 -16.02 -13.07
CA PRO A 409 -4.82 -15.06 -12.59
C PRO A 409 -5.68 -14.44 -13.70
N GLY A 410 -6.90 -14.02 -13.37
CA GLY A 410 -7.72 -13.15 -14.21
C GLY A 410 -7.25 -11.69 -14.19
N LYS A 411 -6.70 -11.21 -13.06
CA LYS A 411 -6.04 -9.90 -12.95
C LYS A 411 -4.75 -9.97 -12.14
N LEU A 412 -3.74 -9.22 -12.56
CA LEU A 412 -2.53 -9.03 -11.77
C LEU A 412 -2.05 -7.58 -11.72
N LEU A 413 -1.35 -7.28 -10.64
CA LEU A 413 -0.73 -6.01 -10.31
C LEU A 413 0.75 -6.29 -10.03
N MET A 414 1.65 -5.56 -10.70
CA MET A 414 3.09 -5.69 -10.51
C MET A 414 3.70 -4.39 -10.00
N THR A 415 4.63 -4.51 -9.05
CA THR A 415 5.52 -3.42 -8.64
C THR A 415 6.97 -3.86 -8.85
N VAL A 416 7.81 -2.96 -9.34
CA VAL A 416 9.26 -3.18 -9.44
C VAL A 416 9.98 -1.95 -8.90
N PHE A 417 10.55 -2.07 -7.71
CA PHE A 417 11.52 -1.12 -7.17
C PHE A 417 12.91 -1.41 -7.74
N ALA A 418 13.71 -0.38 -8.00
CA ALA A 418 15.11 -0.53 -8.39
C ALA A 418 15.92 0.72 -8.01
N ASN A 419 16.99 0.55 -7.23
CA ASN A 419 17.89 1.65 -6.93
C ASN A 419 18.87 1.93 -8.10
N ASP A 420 19.60 3.05 -8.04
CA ASP A 420 20.49 3.48 -9.12
C ASP A 420 21.67 2.52 -9.40
N SER A 421 21.97 1.61 -8.48
CA SER A 421 22.98 0.56 -8.63
C SER A 421 22.41 -0.71 -9.28
N SER A 422 21.10 -0.97 -9.20
CA SER A 422 20.48 -2.18 -9.75
C SER A 422 20.28 -2.10 -11.26
N THR A 423 21.11 -2.83 -12.01
CA THR A 423 20.89 -3.06 -13.45
C THR A 423 19.70 -3.99 -13.67
N LYS A 424 19.63 -5.12 -12.94
CA LYS A 424 18.55 -6.12 -13.06
C LYS A 424 17.16 -5.54 -12.82
N GLY A 425 17.00 -4.73 -11.77
CA GLY A 425 15.73 -4.06 -11.46
C GLY A 425 15.32 -3.07 -12.55
N ARG A 426 16.26 -2.26 -13.05
CA ARG A 426 15.98 -1.31 -14.15
C ARG A 426 15.69 -2.02 -15.48
N ASP A 427 16.39 -3.10 -15.79
CA ASP A 427 16.10 -3.94 -16.96
C ASP A 427 14.69 -4.53 -16.88
N ALA A 428 14.23 -4.92 -15.68
CA ALA A 428 12.89 -5.42 -15.45
C ALA A 428 11.83 -4.30 -15.55
N GLN A 429 12.10 -3.11 -15.01
CA GLN A 429 11.25 -1.93 -15.18
C GLN A 429 11.08 -1.57 -16.66
N GLN A 430 12.17 -1.56 -17.44
CA GLN A 430 12.13 -1.28 -18.88
C GLN A 430 11.36 -2.37 -19.65
N GLN A 431 11.58 -3.65 -19.33
CA GLN A 431 10.82 -4.75 -19.93
C GLN A 431 9.32 -4.68 -19.59
N LEU A 432 8.97 -4.32 -18.36
CA LEU A 432 7.58 -4.14 -17.91
C LEU A 432 6.88 -2.95 -18.59
N TRP A 433 7.65 -1.97 -19.06
CA TRP A 433 7.19 -0.82 -19.84
C TRP A 433 7.06 -1.13 -21.34
N ASP A 434 8.08 -1.72 -21.95
CA ASP A 434 8.15 -1.91 -23.41
C ASP A 434 7.43 -3.16 -23.92
N ARG A 435 7.52 -4.28 -23.19
CA ARG A 435 7.03 -5.57 -23.68
C ARG A 435 5.54 -5.77 -23.38
N GLU A 436 4.86 -6.52 -24.25
CA GLU A 436 3.58 -7.14 -23.89
C GLU A 436 3.83 -8.40 -23.04
N LEU A 437 2.93 -8.64 -22.09
CA LEU A 437 2.92 -9.85 -21.27
C LEU A 437 1.98 -10.88 -21.94
N PRO A 438 2.47 -12.02 -22.44
CA PRO A 438 1.66 -12.97 -23.22
C PRO A 438 0.41 -13.44 -22.46
N GLY A 439 -0.75 -13.48 -23.13
CA GLY A 439 -2.04 -13.79 -22.51
C GLY A 439 -2.69 -12.63 -21.72
N TYR A 440 -2.00 -11.51 -21.49
CA TYR A 440 -2.48 -10.41 -20.65
C TYR A 440 -2.49 -9.06 -21.39
N LYS A 441 -3.51 -8.25 -21.09
CA LYS A 441 -3.62 -6.86 -21.55
C LYS A 441 -3.23 -5.92 -20.41
N ARG A 442 -2.15 -5.14 -20.61
CA ARG A 442 -1.77 -4.04 -19.71
C ARG A 442 -2.84 -2.95 -19.78
N THR A 443 -3.49 -2.64 -18.66
CA THR A 443 -4.53 -1.59 -18.58
C THR A 443 -4.04 -0.31 -17.91
N ASN A 444 -2.92 -0.38 -17.19
CA ASN A 444 -2.28 0.78 -16.56
C ASN A 444 -0.77 0.52 -16.42
N VAL A 445 0.05 1.55 -16.58
CA VAL A 445 1.48 1.53 -16.23
C VAL A 445 1.87 2.92 -15.74
N GLN A 446 2.58 3.00 -14.62
CA GLN A 446 3.04 4.24 -14.01
C GLN A 446 4.49 4.10 -13.60
N PHE A 447 5.28 5.14 -13.86
CA PHE A 447 6.68 5.24 -13.42
C PHE A 447 6.78 6.37 -12.40
N VAL A 448 7.45 6.10 -11.28
CA VAL A 448 7.69 7.07 -10.21
C VAL A 448 9.18 7.10 -9.89
N ARG A 449 9.79 8.29 -9.92
CA ARG A 449 11.10 8.52 -9.32
C ARG A 449 10.91 8.89 -7.85
N LEU A 450 11.37 8.04 -6.95
CA LEU A 450 11.48 8.30 -5.52
C LEU A 450 12.84 8.94 -5.23
N GLU A 451 13.15 9.21 -3.96
CA GLU A 451 14.38 9.91 -3.59
C GLU A 451 15.65 9.11 -3.94
N THR A 452 15.66 7.79 -3.69
CA THR A 452 16.83 6.92 -3.92
C THR A 452 16.68 5.83 -4.97
N GLU A 453 15.52 5.75 -5.61
CA GLU A 453 15.18 4.63 -6.51
C GLU A 453 14.06 5.00 -7.48
N THR A 454 13.83 4.13 -8.44
CA THR A 454 12.68 4.15 -9.34
C THR A 454 11.69 3.06 -8.96
N LEU A 455 10.42 3.31 -9.21
CA LEU A 455 9.33 2.36 -9.07
C LEU A 455 8.53 2.32 -10.37
N VAL A 456 8.29 1.12 -10.91
CA VAL A 456 7.25 0.89 -11.93
C VAL A 456 6.10 0.14 -11.30
N TYR A 457 4.90 0.68 -11.46
CA TYR A 457 3.62 0.01 -11.23
C TYR A 457 3.04 -0.41 -12.59
N ALA A 458 2.51 -1.63 -12.69
CA ALA A 458 1.73 -2.06 -13.84
C ALA A 458 0.51 -2.89 -13.41
N HIS A 459 -0.60 -2.75 -14.13
CA HIS A 459 -1.81 -3.55 -13.93
C HIS A 459 -2.24 -4.21 -15.23
N PHE A 460 -2.65 -5.47 -15.13
CA PHE A 460 -3.03 -6.31 -16.26
C PHE A 460 -4.33 -7.06 -15.98
N VAL A 461 -5.08 -7.31 -17.06
CA VAL A 461 -6.24 -8.20 -17.08
C VAL A 461 -5.99 -9.27 -18.14
N ARG A 462 -6.35 -10.52 -17.87
CA ARG A 462 -6.25 -11.63 -18.83
C ARG A 462 -7.03 -11.31 -20.11
N LYS A 463 -6.48 -11.65 -21.29
CA LYS A 463 -7.15 -11.47 -22.58
C LYS A 463 -8.25 -12.53 -22.69
N ASP A 464 -9.48 -12.12 -23.02
CA ASP A 464 -10.57 -13.06 -23.27
C ASP A 464 -10.26 -13.94 -24.50
N GLY A 465 -10.37 -15.25 -24.37
CA GLY A 465 -10.40 -16.17 -25.52
C GLY A 465 -9.09 -16.85 -25.93
N THR A 466 -8.02 -16.82 -25.12
CA THR A 466 -6.88 -17.74 -25.31
C THR A 466 -6.97 -18.93 -24.36
N GLU A 467 -7.49 -20.05 -24.87
CA GLU A 467 -7.01 -21.37 -24.42
C GLU A 467 -5.48 -21.42 -24.62
N SER A 468 -4.79 -22.20 -23.79
CA SER A 468 -3.33 -22.23 -23.73
C SER A 468 -2.70 -22.72 -25.04
N SER A 469 -2.32 -21.79 -25.92
CA SER A 469 -1.42 -22.10 -27.03
C SER A 469 -0.03 -22.40 -26.47
N SER A 470 0.34 -23.68 -26.51
CA SER A 470 1.66 -24.19 -26.15
C SER A 470 2.77 -23.51 -26.95
N ASP A 471 3.84 -23.15 -26.25
CA ASP A 471 5.21 -23.03 -26.76
C ASP A 471 5.43 -22.27 -28.08
N GLU A 472 5.43 -20.94 -28.01
CA GLU A 472 6.36 -20.17 -28.86
C GLU A 472 7.73 -20.11 -28.17
N ASP A 473 8.66 -20.89 -28.72
CA ASP A 473 10.08 -20.94 -28.36
C ASP A 473 10.71 -19.56 -28.60
N ASP A 474 11.14 -18.88 -27.52
CA ASP A 474 11.90 -17.62 -27.55
C ASP A 474 13.28 -17.91 -28.18
N GLY A 475 13.32 -18.00 -29.51
CA GLY A 475 14.49 -18.36 -30.30
C GLY A 475 15.73 -17.54 -29.90
N ALA A 476 16.80 -18.25 -29.54
CA ALA A 476 18.02 -17.63 -29.06
C ALA A 476 18.68 -16.75 -30.13
N LEU A 477 18.55 -15.43 -29.99
CA LEU A 477 19.46 -14.49 -30.64
C LEU A 477 20.77 -14.46 -29.88
N SER A 478 21.71 -15.26 -30.36
CA SER A 478 23.13 -15.18 -30.01
C SER A 478 23.80 -14.05 -30.77
N GLU A 479 24.30 -13.04 -30.05
CA GLU A 479 25.69 -12.53 -30.13
C GLU A 479 25.96 -11.55 -28.97
#